data_AF-A0A2A5XP67-F1
#
_entry.id   AF-A0A2A5XP67-F1
#
_cell.length_a   1.000
_cell.length_b   1.000
_cell.length_c   1.000
_cell.angle_alpha   90.00
_cell.angle_beta   90.00
_cell.angle_gamma   90.00
#
_symmetry.space_group_name_H-M   'P 1'
#
loop_
_entity.id
_entity.type
_entity.pdbx_description
1 polymer ?
#
loop_
_entity_poly.entity_id
_entity_poly.type
_entity_poly.pdbx_seq_one_letter_code
_entity_poly.pdbx_strand_id
1 'polypeptide(L)' 'MKKIKLIWDFKGLESKKTAEHFQIHLLEFLKNNQILNYNSKVELVNEHHSINFLIIDEEYINLIKNALKPHKAFLV' A
#
# COMPACT_ATOMS: atom_id res chain seq x y z
N MET A 1 -18.62 -3.90 -6.84
CA MET A 1 -17.57 -2.88 -7.02
C MET A 1 -16.26 -3.62 -7.24
N LYS A 2 -15.48 -3.21 -8.24
CA LYS A 2 -14.19 -3.87 -8.51
C LYS A 2 -13.15 -3.37 -7.52
N LYS A 3 -12.27 -4.27 -7.07
CA LYS A 3 -11.17 -3.93 -6.17
C LYS A 3 -9.86 -3.91 -6.92
N ILE A 4 -8.94 -3.10 -6.43
CA ILE A 4 -7.58 -3.01 -6.96
C ILE A 4 -6.57 -3.22 -5.85
N LYS A 5 -5.54 -4.02 -6.12
CA LYS A 5 -4.37 -4.20 -5.27
C LYS A 5 -3.24 -3.30 -5.74
N LEU A 6 -2.86 -2.34 -4.91
CA LEU A 6 -1.72 -1.45 -5.11
C LEU A 6 -0.54 -1.95 -4.26
N ILE A 7 0.68 -1.87 -4.79
CA ILE A 7 1.87 -2.40 -4.13
C ILE A 7 3.00 -1.38 -4.14
N TRP A 8 3.65 -1.24 -2.98
CA TRP A 8 4.93 -0.56 -2.79
C TRP A 8 5.99 -1.59 -2.42
N ASP A 9 7.16 -1.46 -3.03
CA ASP A 9 8.28 -2.39 -2.92
C ASP A 9 9.41 -1.67 -2.17
N PHE A 10 9.91 -2.28 -1.10
CA PHE A 10 11.01 -1.78 -0.28
C PHE A 10 12.14 -2.82 -0.31
N LYS A 11 13.36 -2.38 -0.63
CA LYS A 11 14.52 -3.28 -0.79
C LYS A 11 15.67 -2.87 0.13
N GLY A 12 16.50 -3.82 0.50
CA GLY A 12 17.66 -3.65 1.38
C GLY A 12 17.42 -4.25 2.77
N LEU A 13 18.48 -4.23 3.59
CA LEU A 13 18.49 -4.80 4.95
C LEU A 13 17.38 -4.26 5.85
N GLU A 14 17.03 -2.97 5.68
CA GLU A 14 16.01 -2.29 6.48
C GLU A 14 14.61 -2.30 5.80
N SER A 15 14.41 -3.07 4.72
CA SER A 15 13.18 -3.04 3.93
C SER A 15 11.92 -3.25 4.76
N LYS A 16 11.99 -4.15 5.76
CA LYS A 16 10.87 -4.47 6.64
C LYS A 16 10.47 -3.27 7.48
N LYS A 17 11.43 -2.64 8.16
CA LYS A 17 11.18 -1.46 8.99
C LYS A 17 10.66 -0.29 8.15
N THR A 18 11.20 -0.09 6.95
CA THR A 18 10.70 0.95 6.03
C THR A 18 9.27 0.66 5.58
N ALA A 19 8.94 -0.59 5.25
CA ALA A 19 7.58 -0.97 4.86
C ALA A 19 6.57 -0.82 6.00
N GLU A 20 6.97 -1.17 7.24
CA GLU A 20 6.17 -0.97 8.46
C GLU A 20 5.96 0.52 8.77
N HIS A 21 7.00 1.34 8.63
CA HIS A 21 6.86 2.78 8.79
C HIS A 21 5.94 3.39 7.73
N PHE A 22 6.08 2.97 6.47
CA PHE A 22 5.18 3.38 5.39
C PHE A 22 3.74 2.95 5.64
N GLN A 23 3.50 1.77 6.23
CA GLN A 23 2.15 1.31 6.60
C GLN A 23 1.46 2.32 7.52
N ILE A 24 2.17 2.87 8.51
CA ILE A 24 1.60 3.84 9.44
C ILE A 24 1.10 5.07 8.67
N HIS A 25 1.96 5.66 7.83
CA HIS A 25 1.60 6.82 7.00
C HIS A 25 0.47 6.52 6.01
N LEU A 26 0.46 5.32 5.43
CA LEU A 26 -0.60 4.87 4.53
C LEU A 26 -1.95 4.83 5.26
N LEU A 27 -2.00 4.24 6.46
CA LEU A 27 -3.23 4.15 7.25
C LEU A 27 -3.71 5.53 7.71
N GLU A 28 -2.80 6.43 8.09
CA GLU A 28 -3.12 7.82 8.41
C GLU A 28 -3.70 8.57 7.20
N PHE A 29 -3.11 8.39 6.01
CA PHE A 29 -3.63 8.96 4.77
C PHE A 29 -5.06 8.48 4.50
N LEU A 30 -5.31 7.18 4.60
CA LEU A 30 -6.65 6.60 4.37
C LEU A 30 -7.66 7.15 5.36
N LYS A 31 -7.29 7.25 6.65
CA LYS A 31 -8.13 7.84 7.70
C LYS A 31 -8.46 9.30 7.42
N ASN A 32 -7.46 10.10 7.03
CA ASN A 32 -7.65 11.53 6.73
C ASN A 32 -8.56 11.77 5.51
N ASN A 33 -8.60 10.82 4.58
CA ASN A 33 -9.47 10.84 3.40
C ASN A 33 -10.80 10.08 3.62
N GLN A 34 -11.11 9.66 4.86
CA GLN A 34 -12.33 8.94 5.22
C GLN A 34 -12.54 7.62 4.45
N ILE A 35 -11.45 6.98 4.03
CA ILE A 35 -11.50 5.68 3.36
C ILE A 35 -11.46 4.60 4.43
N LEU A 36 -12.60 3.95 4.66
CA LEU A 36 -12.77 2.97 5.74
C LEU A 36 -12.75 1.51 5.26
N ASN A 37 -13.11 1.25 4.00
CA ASN A 37 -13.19 -0.09 3.44
C ASN A 37 -11.93 -0.44 2.64
N TYR A 38 -10.93 -0.98 3.32
CA TYR A 38 -9.69 -1.42 2.68
C TYR A 38 -9.09 -2.63 3.41
N ASN A 39 -8.16 -3.30 2.74
CA ASN A 39 -7.26 -4.28 3.37
C ASN A 39 -5.83 -3.87 3.04
N SER A 40 -4.97 -3.74 4.04
CA SER A 40 -3.57 -3.40 3.84
C SER A 40 -2.68 -4.11 4.83
N LYS A 41 -1.50 -4.54 4.36
CA LYS A 41 -0.54 -5.27 5.18
C LYS A 41 0.87 -5.15 4.60
N VAL A 42 1.85 -5.25 5.50
CA VAL A 42 3.26 -5.47 5.16
C VAL A 42 3.54 -6.97 5.04
N GLU A 43 4.16 -7.37 3.94
CA GLU A 43 4.61 -8.74 3.70
C GLU A 43 6.13 -8.75 3.50
N LEU A 44 6.80 -9.69 4.18
CA LEU A 44 8.20 -9.97 3.95
C LEU A 44 8.30 -10.96 2.78
N VAL A 45 8.91 -10.53 1.67
CA VAL A 45 9.14 -11.39 0.50
C VAL A 45 10.38 -12.25 0.72
N ASN A 46 11.46 -11.64 1.21
CA ASN A 46 12.69 -12.30 1.68
C ASN A 46 13.44 -11.34 2.62
N GLU A 47 14.61 -11.76 3.13
CA GLU A 47 15.41 -11.00 4.11
C GLU A 47 15.75 -9.55 3.70
N HIS A 48 15.81 -9.25 2.40
CA HIS A 48 16.19 -7.94 1.86
C HIS A 48 15.09 -7.30 1.01
N HIS A 49 13.86 -7.81 1.09
CA HIS A 49 12.73 -7.32 0.31
C HIS A 49 11.44 -7.45 1.08
N SER A 50 10.77 -6.33 1.28
CA SER A 50 9.45 -6.27 1.88
C SER A 50 8.52 -5.46 1.00
N ILE A 51 7.24 -5.77 1.04
CA ILE A 51 6.22 -5.01 0.33
C ILE A 51 5.17 -4.51 1.30
N ASN A 52 4.53 -3.42 0.93
CA ASN A 52 3.26 -3.02 1.51
C ASN A 52 2.22 -3.09 0.40
N PHE A 53 1.07 -3.72 0.64
CA PHE A 53 -0.04 -3.70 -0.29
C PHE A 53 -1.27 -3.00 0.30
N LEU A 54 -2.08 -2.43 -0.58
CA LEU A 54 -3.40 -1.90 -0.29
C LEU A 54 -4.41 -2.48 -1.29
N ILE A 55 -5.44 -3.15 -0.81
CA ILE A 55 -6.62 -3.52 -1.57
C ILE A 55 -7.74 -2.54 -1.23
N ILE A 56 -8.24 -1.85 -2.25
CA ILE A 56 -9.22 -0.78 -2.11
C ILE A 56 -10.21 -0.80 -3.29
N ASP A 57 -11.36 -0.15 -3.13
CA ASP A 57 -12.30 0.05 -4.22
C ASP A 57 -11.69 0.92 -5.34
N GLU A 58 -11.97 0.58 -6.60
CA GLU A 58 -11.33 1.20 -7.77
C GLU A 58 -11.55 2.72 -7.87
N GLU A 59 -12.62 3.24 -7.27
CA GLU A 59 -12.94 4.67 -7.28
C GLU A 59 -11.83 5.54 -6.66
N TYR A 60 -11.08 4.99 -5.70
CA TYR A 60 -10.01 5.70 -5.00
C TYR A 60 -8.66 5.61 -5.72
N ILE A 61 -8.57 4.87 -6.84
CA ILE A 61 -7.29 4.60 -7.51
C ILE A 61 -6.53 5.88 -7.88
N ASN A 62 -7.24 6.90 -8.40
CA ASN A 62 -6.61 8.13 -8.87
C ASN A 62 -6.07 8.96 -7.71
N LEU A 63 -6.80 9.03 -6.60
CA LEU A 63 -6.37 9.68 -5.37
C LEU A 63 -5.05 9.06 -4.86
N ILE A 64 -5.03 7.73 -4.74
CA ILE A 64 -3.86 7.00 -4.23
C ILE A 64 -2.68 7.12 -5.20
N LYS A 65 -2.91 6.98 -6.51
CA LYS A 65 -1.84 7.09 -7.52
C LYS A 65 -1.18 8.47 -7.51
N ASN A 66 -1.98 9.53 -7.43
CA ASN A 66 -1.46 10.89 -7.46
C ASN A 66 -0.70 11.26 -6.18
N ALA A 67 -1.19 10.82 -5.02
CA ALA A 67 -0.59 11.14 -3.73
C ALA A 67 0.61 10.24 -3.38
N LEU A 68 0.48 8.92 -3.56
CA LEU A 68 1.37 7.92 -2.96
C LEU A 68 2.18 7.11 -3.99
N LYS A 69 1.88 7.24 -5.29
CA LYS A 69 2.68 6.67 -6.40
C LYS A 69 3.10 5.20 -6.19
N PRO A 70 2.13 4.25 -6.10
CA PRO A 70 2.44 2.83 -6.00
C PRO A 70 3.24 2.34 -7.20
N HIS A 71 4.12 1.35 -6.99
CA HIS A 71 4.94 0.78 -8.06
C HIS A 71 4.14 -0.12 -9.00
N LYS A 72 3.14 -0.84 -8.46
CA LYS A 72 2.33 -1.81 -9.22
C LYS A 72 0.86 -1.72 -8.83
N ALA A 73 -0.02 -2.08 -9.77
CA ALA A 73 -1.46 -2.11 -9.58
C ALA A 73 -2.06 -3.33 -10.31
N PHE A 74 -2.90 -4.11 -9.63
CA PHE A 74 -3.53 -5.32 -10.16
C PHE A 74 -5.03 -5.30 -9.86
N LEU A 75 -5.86 -5.69 -10.84
CA LEU A 75 -7.29 -5.96 -10.58
C LEU A 75 -7.43 -7.21 -9.71
N VAL A 76 -8.37 -7.18 -8.76
CA VAL A 76 -8.67 -8.25 -7.80
C VAL A 76 -10.08 -8.77 -8.03
#